data_AF-A0A4R9K4A5-F1
#
_entry.id   AF-A0A4R9K4A5-F1
#
_cell.length_a   1.000
_cell.length_b   1.000
_cell.length_c   1.000
_cell.angle_alpha   90.00
_cell.angle_beta   90.00
_cell.angle_gamma   90.00
#
_symmetry.space_group_name_H-M   'P 1'
#
loop_
_entity.id
_entity.type
_entity.pdbx_description
1 polymer ?
#
loop_
_entity_poly.entity_id
_entity_poly.type
_entity_poly.pdbx_seq_one_letter_code
_entity_poly.pdbx_strand_id
1 'polypeptide(L)'
;MKSYIFSFLFLLTEVGIFNCGLFHRGLPKKGEFCYVLAKPPTCLFADFEKRKLFYNEGVYDLTLRTRTEYTFQFKDQIAELLVSTENRIDLKFPGEALNKFYMRKKEKFSQFPESK
;
A
#
# COMPACT_ATOMS: atom_id res chain seq x y z
N MET A 1 58.56 11.35 -34.57
CA MET A 1 58.80 10.99 -33.15
C MET A 1 57.78 11.72 -32.29
N LYS A 2 57.15 10.99 -31.35
CA LYS A 2 56.20 11.45 -30.30
C LYS A 2 54.83 11.89 -30.84
N SER A 3 53.67 11.44 -30.34
CA SER A 3 53.34 10.59 -29.20
C SER A 3 51.96 9.98 -29.43
N TYR A 4 51.81 8.69 -29.08
CA TYR A 4 50.52 8.05 -28.88
C TYR A 4 49.89 8.60 -27.59
N ILE A 5 48.72 9.21 -27.71
CA ILE A 5 47.78 9.51 -26.62
C ILE A 5 46.50 8.78 -27.09
N PHE A 6 46.32 7.48 -26.90
CA PHE A 6 46.04 6.79 -25.63
C PHE A 6 45.25 7.66 -24.64
N SER A 7 43.94 7.74 -24.83
CA SER A 7 43.01 7.58 -23.73
C SER A 7 41.56 7.55 -24.22
N PHE A 8 40.98 6.36 -24.16
CA PHE A 8 39.74 6.18 -23.40
C PHE A 8 38.61 7.19 -23.70
N LEU A 9 38.14 7.19 -24.94
CA LEU A 9 36.85 7.78 -25.31
C LEU A 9 35.77 6.72 -25.53
N PHE A 10 35.92 5.59 -24.85
CA PHE A 10 34.94 4.53 -24.72
C PHE A 10 34.62 4.36 -23.24
N LEU A 11 33.33 4.24 -22.94
CA LEU A 11 32.79 3.72 -21.67
C LEU A 11 32.81 4.68 -20.45
N LEU A 12 32.11 5.80 -20.55
CA LEU A 12 31.50 6.43 -19.36
C LEU A 12 30.02 6.63 -19.66
N THR A 13 29.25 5.57 -19.44
CA THR A 13 28.39 5.41 -18.24
C THR A 13 27.02 5.99 -18.50
N GLU A 14 26.18 5.18 -19.16
CA GLU A 14 24.76 5.14 -18.91
C GLU A 14 24.55 4.82 -17.41
N VAL A 15 24.57 5.84 -16.55
CA VAL A 15 23.97 5.73 -15.22
C VAL A 15 22.47 5.87 -15.43
N GLY A 16 21.88 4.80 -15.98
CA GLY A 16 20.45 4.57 -15.88
C GLY A 16 20.13 4.51 -14.40
N ILE A 17 19.58 5.60 -13.85
CA ILE A 17 19.03 5.63 -12.50
C ILE A 17 17.80 4.72 -12.53
N PHE A 18 18.03 3.42 -12.37
CA PHE A 18 17.05 2.44 -11.97
C PHE A 18 16.58 2.84 -10.56
N ASN A 19 15.70 3.84 -10.47
CA ASN A 19 14.79 3.99 -9.34
C ASN A 19 13.69 2.93 -9.45
N CYS A 20 14.08 1.66 -9.58
CA CYS A 20 13.17 0.54 -9.47
C CYS A 20 12.98 0.24 -7.99
N GLY A 21 11.90 0.80 -7.45
CA GLY A 21 11.03 0.15 -6.47
C GLY A 21 11.72 -0.59 -5.32
N LEU A 22 12.42 0.12 -4.44
CA LEU A 22 12.80 -0.44 -3.15
C LEU A 22 11.98 0.28 -2.08
N PHE A 23 10.85 -0.34 -1.72
CA PHE A 23 9.99 -0.08 -0.55
C PHE A 23 10.26 1.24 0.16
N HIS A 24 9.36 2.22 0.00
CA HIS A 24 9.36 3.42 0.83
C HIS A 24 9.54 3.02 2.30
N ARG A 25 10.64 3.48 2.93
CA ARG A 25 11.08 3.05 4.27
C ARG A 25 10.10 3.39 5.42
N GLY A 26 8.97 4.03 5.13
CA GLY A 26 7.98 4.48 6.10
C GLY A 26 6.80 3.52 6.25
N LEU A 27 5.89 3.86 7.18
CA LEU A 27 4.59 3.22 7.25
C LEU A 27 3.80 3.47 5.95
N PRO A 28 2.88 2.56 5.57
CA PRO A 28 1.99 2.80 4.45
C PRO A 28 1.18 4.10 4.63
N LYS A 29 0.91 4.80 3.52
CA LYS A 29 0.13 6.05 3.59
C LYS A 29 -1.33 5.76 3.91
N LYS A 30 -1.93 6.57 4.78
CA LYS A 30 -3.37 6.54 5.04
C LYS A 30 -4.18 6.85 3.78
N GLY A 31 -5.39 6.31 3.67
CA GLY A 31 -6.24 6.58 2.52
C GLY A 31 -7.54 5.80 2.49
N GLU A 32 -8.41 6.21 1.58
CA GLU A 32 -9.62 5.47 1.21
C GLU A 32 -9.24 4.42 0.15
N PHE A 33 -9.59 3.15 0.39
CA PHE A 33 -9.33 2.04 -0.53
C PHE A 33 -10.66 1.41 -0.91
N CYS A 34 -10.86 1.16 -2.21
CA CYS A 34 -12.13 0.65 -2.73
C CYS A 34 -11.95 -0.66 -3.49
N TYR A 35 -12.84 -1.61 -3.24
CA TYR A 35 -12.96 -2.82 -4.03
C TYR A 35 -13.76 -2.52 -5.30
N VAL A 36 -13.03 -2.22 -6.37
CA VAL A 36 -13.60 -1.75 -7.65
C VAL A 36 -14.36 -2.82 -8.43
N LEU A 37 -14.20 -4.09 -8.07
CA LEU A 37 -14.90 -5.20 -8.71
C LEU A 37 -16.35 -5.37 -8.19
N ALA A 38 -16.70 -4.76 -7.05
CA ALA A 38 -18.06 -4.71 -6.55
C ALA A 38 -18.88 -3.59 -7.20
N LYS A 39 -20.19 -3.83 -7.38
CA LYS A 39 -21.17 -2.84 -7.84
C LYS A 39 -22.33 -2.76 -6.82
N PRO A 40 -22.46 -1.68 -6.02
CA PRO A 40 -21.59 -0.51 -5.97
C PRO A 40 -20.21 -0.82 -5.35
N PRO A 41 -19.16 -0.01 -5.62
CA PRO A 41 -17.84 -0.20 -5.02
C PRO A 41 -17.91 -0.15 -3.50
N THR A 42 -17.30 -1.12 -2.83
CA THR A 42 -17.19 -1.12 -1.37
C THR A 42 -15.88 -0.46 -0.97
N CYS A 43 -15.94 0.63 -0.23
CA CYS A 43 -14.76 1.36 0.22
C CYS A 43 -14.54 1.19 1.73
N LEU A 44 -13.29 1.40 2.13
CA LEU A 44 -12.85 1.45 3.50
C LEU A 44 -11.80 2.54 3.66
N PHE A 45 -11.55 2.97 4.87
CA PHE A 45 -10.49 3.92 5.17
C PHE A 45 -9.46 3.28 6.11
N ALA A 46 -8.19 3.31 5.74
CA ALA A 46 -7.11 2.79 6.57
C ALA A 46 -6.18 3.94 6.99
N ASP A 47 -5.96 4.07 8.30
CA ASP A 47 -4.98 4.94 8.91
C ASP A 47 -3.91 4.08 9.60
N PHE A 48 -2.81 3.83 8.88
CA PHE A 48 -1.72 2.97 9.37
C PHE A 48 -0.89 3.64 10.47
N GLU A 49 -0.85 4.98 10.52
CA GLU A 49 -0.18 5.73 11.59
C GLU A 49 -0.93 5.57 12.91
N LYS A 50 -2.26 5.73 12.87
CA LYS A 50 -3.13 5.54 14.05
C LYS A 50 -3.52 4.10 14.31
N ARG A 51 -3.15 3.17 13.41
CA ARG A 51 -3.54 1.76 13.44
C ARG A 51 -5.06 1.56 13.50
N LYS A 52 -5.81 2.31 12.69
CA LYS A 52 -7.27 2.23 12.62
C LYS A 52 -7.73 1.85 11.21
N LEU A 53 -8.71 0.96 11.14
CA LEU A 53 -9.43 0.60 9.91
C LEU A 53 -10.90 0.95 10.10
N PHE A 54 -11.48 1.68 9.15
CA PHE A 54 -12.89 2.06 9.13
C PHE A 54 -13.55 1.31 7.98
N TYR A 55 -14.50 0.42 8.30
CA TYR A 55 -15.14 -0.45 7.31
C TYR A 55 -16.58 -0.79 7.74
N ASN A 56 -17.54 -0.61 6.83
CA ASN A 56 -18.98 -0.84 7.06
C ASN A 56 -19.45 -0.27 8.42
N GLU A 57 -19.21 1.03 8.65
CA GLU A 57 -19.56 1.77 9.88
C GLU A 57 -18.80 1.34 11.16
N GLY A 58 -18.05 0.23 11.11
CA GLY A 58 -17.19 -0.23 12.19
C GLY A 58 -15.81 0.45 12.19
N VAL A 59 -15.23 0.58 13.39
CA VAL A 59 -13.84 0.99 13.61
C VAL A 59 -13.09 -0.17 14.22
N TYR A 60 -12.00 -0.57 13.57
CA TYR A 60 -11.21 -1.73 13.95
C TYR A 60 -9.78 -1.30 14.29
N ASP A 61 -9.25 -1.86 15.38
CA ASP A 61 -7.86 -1.70 15.76
C ASP A 61 -6.96 -2.64 14.97
N LEU A 62 -5.99 -2.05 14.26
CA LEU A 62 -5.00 -2.79 13.48
C LEU A 62 -3.83 -3.20 14.38
N THR A 63 -3.63 -4.50 14.51
CA THR A 63 -2.45 -5.09 15.14
C THR A 63 -1.36 -5.28 14.08
N LEU A 64 -0.25 -4.57 14.22
CA LEU A 64 0.90 -4.68 13.32
C LEU A 64 1.61 -6.02 13.51
N ARG A 65 1.70 -6.85 12.46
CA ARG A 65 2.53 -8.07 12.44
C ARG A 65 3.88 -7.80 11.80
N THR A 66 3.86 -7.16 10.62
CA THR A 66 5.05 -6.67 9.91
C THR A 66 4.75 -5.27 9.38
N ARG A 67 5.71 -4.59 8.74
CA ARG A 67 5.51 -3.22 8.23
C ARG A 67 4.31 -3.08 7.26
N THR A 68 3.95 -4.16 6.57
CA THR A 68 2.87 -4.21 5.58
C THR A 68 1.74 -5.15 5.97
N GLU A 69 1.90 -5.97 7.01
CA GLU A 69 0.89 -6.93 7.46
C GLU A 69 0.26 -6.50 8.79
N TYR A 70 -1.06 -6.48 8.79
CA TYR A 70 -1.88 -6.08 9.92
C TYR A 70 -2.99 -7.12 10.12
N THR A 71 -3.45 -7.25 11.35
CA THR A 71 -4.64 -8.05 11.67
C THR A 71 -5.61 -7.28 12.53
N PHE A 72 -6.89 -7.61 12.43
CA PHE A 72 -7.95 -6.98 13.22
C PHE A 72 -9.05 -7.97 13.55
N GLN A 73 -9.78 -7.70 14.64
CA GLN A 73 -10.92 -8.52 15.04
C GLN A 73 -12.15 -8.16 14.20
N PHE A 74 -12.74 -9.15 13.53
CA PHE A 74 -13.96 -9.01 12.74
C PHE A 74 -14.89 -10.17 13.06
N LYS A 75 -16.05 -9.87 13.69
CA LYS A 75 -17.06 -10.88 14.08
C LYS A 75 -16.45 -12.06 14.85
N ASP A 76 -15.70 -11.75 15.92
CA ASP A 76 -15.03 -12.71 16.81
C ASP A 76 -13.93 -13.56 16.15
N GLN A 77 -13.50 -13.20 14.95
CA GLN A 77 -12.45 -13.88 14.19
C GLN A 77 -11.39 -12.89 13.70
N ILE A 78 -10.19 -13.39 13.46
CA ILE A 78 -9.06 -12.57 13.02
C ILE A 78 -9.10 -12.41 11.50
N ALA A 79 -9.29 -11.19 11.03
CA ALA A 79 -9.11 -10.80 9.64
C ALA A 79 -7.68 -10.30 9.38
N GLU A 80 -7.22 -10.42 8.14
CA GLU A 80 -5.88 -10.00 7.71
C GLU A 80 -5.96 -8.86 6.69
N LEU A 81 -5.04 -7.91 6.83
CA LEU A 81 -4.86 -6.78 5.92
C LEU A 81 -3.38 -6.72 5.53
N LEU A 82 -3.12 -6.88 4.24
CA LEU A 82 -1.79 -6.78 3.64
C LEU A 82 -1.71 -5.55 2.74
N VAL A 83 -0.70 -4.71 2.96
CA VAL A 83 -0.37 -3.61 2.06
C VAL A 83 0.57 -4.13 0.96
N SER A 84 -0.02 -4.57 -0.14
CA SER A 84 0.72 -5.17 -1.26
C SER A 84 1.47 -4.15 -2.11
N THR A 85 0.95 -2.92 -2.23
CA THR A 85 1.65 -1.78 -2.84
C THR A 85 1.21 -0.48 -2.15
N GLU A 86 1.87 0.65 -2.42
CA GLU A 86 1.43 1.96 -1.91
C GLU A 86 -0.04 2.29 -2.23
N ASN A 87 -0.55 1.76 -3.35
CA ASN A 87 -1.89 2.03 -3.84
C ASN A 87 -2.84 0.83 -3.77
N ARG A 88 -2.44 -0.25 -3.09
CA ARG A 88 -3.25 -1.48 -3.01
C ARG A 88 -3.11 -2.17 -1.67
N ILE A 89 -4.26 -2.53 -1.10
CA ILE A 89 -4.32 -3.43 0.04
C ILE A 89 -5.12 -4.67 -0.33
N ASP A 90 -4.78 -5.78 0.31
CA ASP A 90 -5.41 -7.07 0.13
C ASP A 90 -6.02 -7.45 1.48
N LEU A 91 -7.34 -7.65 1.52
CA LEU A 91 -8.08 -8.04 2.71
C LEU A 91 -8.51 -9.50 2.61
N LYS A 92 -8.30 -10.22 3.69
CA LYS A 92 -8.77 -11.58 3.88
C LYS A 92 -9.70 -11.62 5.07
N PHE A 93 -11.00 -11.71 4.80
CA PHE A 93 -11.98 -11.94 5.84
C PHE A 93 -12.04 -13.42 6.19
N PRO A 94 -12.33 -13.75 7.45
CA PRO A 94 -12.56 -15.12 7.87
C PRO A 94 -13.70 -15.77 7.07
N GLY A 95 -13.47 -16.97 6.55
CA GLY A 95 -14.45 -17.72 5.74
C GLY A 95 -14.51 -17.34 4.26
N GLU A 96 -13.77 -16.33 3.80
CA GLU A 96 -13.65 -16.02 2.37
C GLU A 96 -12.52 -16.82 1.73
N ALA A 97 -12.81 -17.50 0.61
CA ALA A 97 -11.83 -18.31 -0.11
C ALA A 97 -10.80 -17.46 -0.89
N LEU A 98 -11.17 -16.23 -1.25
CA LEU A 98 -10.35 -15.32 -2.05
C LEU A 98 -10.14 -14.00 -1.33
N ASN A 99 -8.92 -13.49 -1.41
CA ASN A 99 -8.60 -12.16 -0.92
C ASN A 99 -9.25 -11.11 -1.82
N LYS A 100 -9.76 -10.04 -1.22
CA LYS A 100 -10.29 -8.88 -1.94
C LYS A 100 -9.21 -7.81 -2.06
N PHE A 101 -9.01 -7.33 -3.29
CA PHE A 101 -8.00 -6.33 -3.63
C PHE A 101 -8.63 -4.93 -3.67
N TYR A 102 -8.29 -4.08 -2.72
CA TYR A 102 -8.80 -2.72 -2.64
C TYR A 102 -7.76 -1.73 -3.17
N MET A 103 -8.18 -0.86 -4.08
CA MET A 103 -7.33 0.15 -4.71
C MET A 103 -7.48 1.49 -4.02
N ARG A 104 -6.37 2.17 -3.76
CA ARG A 104 -6.37 3.51 -3.15
C ARG A 104 -7.05 4.50 -4.08
N LYS A 105 -8.02 5.23 -3.55
CA LYS A 105 -8.65 6.34 -4.22
C LYS A 105 -7.67 7.51 -4.28
N LYS A 106 -7.68 8.26 -5.39
CA LYS A 106 -6.84 9.46 -5.50
C LYS A 106 -7.26 10.47 -4.42
N GLU A 107 -6.29 11.16 -3.82
CA GLU A 107 -6.52 12.06 -2.68
C GLU A 107 -7.61 13.12 -2.94
N LYS A 108 -7.65 13.68 -4.16
CA LYS A 108 -8.70 14.63 -4.60
C LYS A 108 -10.14 14.11 -4.53
N PHE A 109 -10.33 12.81 -4.36
CA PHE A 109 -11.65 12.17 -4.26
C PHE A 109 -11.85 11.42 -2.93
N SER A 110 -10.87 11.47 -2.02
CA SER A 110 -10.92 10.72 -0.78
C SER A 110 -11.82 11.40 0.24
N GLN A 111 -12.77 10.67 0.80
CA GLN A 111 -13.59 11.11 1.93
C GLN A 111 -12.95 10.56 3.20
N PHE A 112 -12.23 11.42 3.91
CA PHE A 112 -11.65 11.07 5.21
C PHE A 112 -12.77 11.14 6.26
N PRO A 113 -12.90 10.14 7.16
CA PRO A 113 -13.78 10.29 8.31
C PRO A 113 -13.24 11.46 9.16
N GLU A 114 -13.97 12.57 9.17
CA GLU A 114 -13.70 13.67 10.09
C GLU A 114 -13.88 13.14 11.52
N SER A 115 -12.85 13.30 12.35
CA SER A 115 -12.98 13.04 13.78
C SER A 115 -14.04 13.99 14.32
N LYS A 116 -15.25 13.48 14.58
CA LYS A 116 -16.19 14.14 15.47
C LYS A 116 -15.63 14.19 16.88
#